data_AF-A0A920E0A2-F1
#
_entry.id   AF-A0A920E0A2-F1
#
_cell.length_a   1.000
_cell.length_b   1.000
_cell.length_c   1.000
_cell.angle_alpha   90.00
_cell.angle_beta   90.00
_cell.angle_gamma   90.00
#
_symmetry.space_group_name_H-M   'P 1'
#
loop_
_entity.id
_entity.type
_entity.pdbx_description
1 polymer ?
#
loop_
_entity_poly.entity_id
_entity_poly.type
_entity_poly.pdbx_seq_one_letter_code
_entity_poly.pdbx_strand_id
1 'polypeptide(L)'
;MYLGGGVFGGATAHAMSDADGDGTWEVTVAMDPGTTGNYIFLNSPNSDSDWGTKENLEGQDCADPANYNDRILPEITGDMTIQHCFGSCESDGTCPAAAETSDITFSVNMSNYPGGLGADDTVYLNGSFAGWCGDCLPMSDDDGDGIWTITIHLKMVIISISLLLMVGLTKSNGLEMEHQSVQKMQMMELMKTEHSQLLVKI
;
A
#
# COMPACT_ATOMS: atom_id res chain seq x y z
N MET A 1 3.07 -8.15 12.23
CA MET A 1 3.28 -6.78 12.74
C MET A 1 4.37 -6.78 13.80
N TYR A 2 5.02 -5.65 14.04
CA TYR A 2 6.01 -5.47 15.10
C TYR A 2 5.72 -4.20 15.91
N LEU A 3 6.02 -4.25 17.20
CA LEU A 3 6.16 -3.11 18.10
C LEU A 3 7.67 -2.84 18.30
N GLY A 4 8.05 -1.58 18.23
CA GLY A 4 9.46 -1.16 18.36
C GLY A 4 9.61 0.36 18.42
N GLY A 5 10.84 0.83 18.21
CA GLY A 5 11.21 2.24 18.32
C GLY A 5 11.28 2.73 19.76
N GLY A 6 12.10 3.78 19.97
CA GLY A 6 12.27 4.47 21.24
C GLY A 6 12.39 3.53 22.45
N VAL A 7 11.38 3.52 23.32
CA VAL A 7 11.37 2.73 24.57
C VAL A 7 11.26 1.21 24.36
N PHE A 8 10.79 0.76 23.20
CA PHE A 8 10.70 -0.66 22.82
C PHE A 8 11.88 -1.13 21.96
N GLY A 9 12.88 -0.28 21.69
CA GLY A 9 14.11 -0.68 21.02
C GLY A 9 14.05 -0.67 19.49
N GLY A 10 14.59 -1.71 18.85
CA GLY A 10 14.76 -1.78 17.40
C GLY A 10 13.48 -2.08 16.60
N ALA A 11 13.58 -2.02 15.28
CA ALA A 11 12.46 -2.27 14.36
C ALA A 11 11.88 -3.69 14.47
N THR A 12 12.68 -4.67 14.93
CA THR A 12 12.27 -6.08 15.05
C THR A 12 12.08 -6.55 16.50
N ALA A 13 12.11 -5.63 17.47
CA ALA A 13 12.21 -5.94 18.89
C ALA A 13 11.07 -6.82 19.43
N HIS A 14 9.82 -6.50 19.11
CA HIS A 14 8.66 -7.24 19.60
C HIS A 14 7.73 -7.65 18.45
N ALA A 15 7.83 -8.90 18.01
CA ALA A 15 6.90 -9.48 17.06
C ALA A 15 5.50 -9.61 17.67
N MET A 16 4.48 -9.15 16.94
CA MET A 16 3.07 -9.29 17.31
C MET A 16 2.43 -10.44 16.53
N SER A 17 1.32 -10.99 17.03
CA SER A 17 0.60 -12.12 16.42
C SER A 17 -0.89 -11.85 16.25
N ASP A 18 -1.43 -12.17 15.08
CA ASP A 18 -2.86 -12.32 14.78
C ASP A 18 -3.11 -13.84 14.64
N ALA A 19 -3.40 -14.50 15.76
CA ALA A 19 -3.37 -15.97 15.87
C ALA A 19 -4.72 -16.65 15.61
N ASP A 20 -5.81 -15.94 15.83
CA ASP A 20 -7.19 -16.35 15.53
C ASP A 20 -7.67 -15.82 14.16
N GLY A 21 -6.96 -14.87 13.56
CA GLY A 21 -7.24 -14.34 12.23
C GLY A 21 -8.32 -13.27 12.22
N ASP A 22 -8.60 -12.63 13.37
CA ASP A 22 -9.61 -11.59 13.49
C ASP A 22 -9.14 -10.20 12.97
N GLY A 23 -7.84 -10.06 12.70
CA GLY A 23 -7.21 -8.82 12.24
C GLY A 23 -6.59 -7.97 13.34
N THR A 24 -6.65 -8.43 14.59
CA THR A 24 -5.98 -7.85 15.76
C THR A 24 -4.61 -8.49 15.96
N TRP A 25 -3.56 -7.69 15.88
CA TRP A 25 -2.22 -8.13 16.19
C TRP A 25 -1.91 -7.84 17.66
N GLU A 26 -1.64 -8.89 18.43
CA GLU A 26 -1.38 -8.81 19.87
C GLU A 26 0.10 -9.01 20.21
N VAL A 27 0.55 -8.34 21.27
CA VAL A 27 1.83 -8.64 21.95
C VAL A 27 1.73 -8.36 23.45
N THR A 28 2.56 -9.03 24.26
CA THR A 28 2.69 -8.76 25.70
C THR A 28 4.14 -8.40 26.03
N VAL A 29 4.37 -7.26 26.69
CA VAL A 29 5.71 -6.73 26.98
C VAL A 29 5.76 -6.19 28.41
N ALA A 30 6.59 -6.81 29.26
CA ALA A 30 6.82 -6.31 30.62
C ALA A 30 7.63 -5.01 30.59
N MET A 31 7.14 -3.98 31.29
CA MET A 31 7.76 -2.64 31.38
C MET A 31 7.85 -2.19 32.83
N ASP A 32 8.90 -1.42 33.17
CA ASP A 32 9.04 -0.86 34.52
C ASP A 32 8.04 0.30 34.74
N PRO A 33 7.41 0.41 35.94
CA PRO A 33 6.59 1.56 36.29
C PRO A 33 7.36 2.88 36.19
N GLY A 34 6.71 3.92 35.66
CA GLY A 34 7.31 5.22 35.34
C GLY A 34 7.90 5.29 33.92
N THR A 35 7.87 4.20 33.13
CA THR A 35 8.33 4.26 31.74
C THR A 35 7.38 5.10 30.87
N THR A 36 7.95 6.00 30.08
CA THR A 36 7.26 6.81 29.06
C THR A 36 8.28 7.20 27.98
N GLY A 37 7.82 7.55 26.78
CA GLY A 37 8.66 7.95 25.65
C GLY A 37 8.03 7.57 24.31
N ASN A 38 8.77 7.74 23.22
CA ASN A 38 8.23 7.47 21.89
C ASN A 38 8.29 5.97 21.52
N TYR A 39 7.37 5.55 20.65
CA TYR A 39 7.33 4.21 20.04
C TYR A 39 6.57 4.20 18.71
N ILE A 40 6.70 3.11 17.96
CA ILE A 40 6.02 2.90 16.67
C ILE A 40 5.60 1.45 16.47
N PHE A 41 4.61 1.27 15.61
CA PHE A 41 4.36 -0.02 14.98
C PHE A 41 5.01 -0.10 13.59
N LEU A 42 5.42 -1.31 13.19
CA LEU A 42 6.05 -1.58 11.90
C LEU A 42 5.41 -2.76 11.18
N ASN A 43 5.24 -2.64 9.86
CA ASN A 43 4.70 -3.69 9.00
C ASN A 43 5.82 -4.42 8.25
N SER A 44 6.19 -5.60 8.76
CA SER A 44 7.14 -6.53 8.13
C SER A 44 8.58 -6.00 7.92
N PRO A 45 9.23 -5.37 8.93
CA PRO A 45 10.64 -5.03 8.89
C PRO A 45 11.54 -6.24 8.65
N ASN A 46 12.52 -6.09 7.74
CA ASN A 46 13.46 -7.14 7.36
C ASN A 46 14.73 -7.15 8.23
N SER A 47 14.93 -6.12 9.05
CA SER A 47 16.07 -6.00 9.96
C SER A 47 15.73 -5.03 11.10
N ASP A 48 16.53 -5.05 12.17
CA ASP A 48 16.32 -4.21 13.35
C ASP A 48 16.50 -2.71 13.12
N SER A 49 16.97 -2.32 11.92
CA SER A 49 17.08 -0.93 11.45
C SER A 49 16.16 -0.62 10.26
N ASP A 50 15.19 -1.49 9.93
CA ASP A 50 14.28 -1.32 8.79
C ASP A 50 13.10 -0.38 9.11
N TRP A 51 13.44 0.87 9.42
CA TRP A 51 12.50 1.94 9.76
C TRP A 51 11.60 2.35 8.59
N GLY A 52 11.90 1.93 7.36
CA GLY A 52 11.05 2.20 6.18
C GLY A 52 9.68 1.51 6.24
N THR A 53 9.50 0.58 7.18
CA THR A 53 8.26 -0.16 7.44
C THR A 53 7.40 0.43 8.56
N LYS A 54 7.81 1.56 9.17
CA LYS A 54 7.03 2.22 10.23
C LYS A 54 5.68 2.71 9.72
N GLU A 55 4.71 2.78 10.61
CA GLU A 55 3.47 3.49 10.36
C GLU A 55 3.67 4.99 10.09
N ASN A 56 2.77 5.60 9.32
CA ASN A 56 2.75 7.04 9.10
C ASN A 56 1.62 7.69 9.90
N LEU A 57 1.98 8.60 10.81
CA LEU A 57 1.06 9.39 11.63
C LEU A 57 1.21 10.91 11.39
N GLU A 58 1.89 11.32 10.31
CA GLU A 58 2.15 12.73 10.01
C GLU A 58 0.86 13.57 9.98
N GLY A 59 0.84 14.63 10.79
CA GLY A 59 -0.29 15.55 10.90
C GLY A 59 -1.47 15.04 11.76
N GLN A 60 -1.38 13.85 12.36
CA GLN A 60 -2.37 13.35 13.31
C GLN A 60 -2.06 13.80 14.76
N ASP A 61 -3.01 13.61 15.68
CA ASP A 61 -2.95 14.15 17.04
C ASP A 61 -2.15 13.29 18.04
N CYS A 62 -2.08 11.97 17.82
CA CYS A 62 -1.26 11.05 18.61
C CYS A 62 0.22 10.99 18.17
N ALA A 63 0.59 11.71 17.10
CA ALA A 63 1.94 11.81 16.62
C ALA A 63 2.75 12.87 17.38
N ASP A 64 4.05 12.61 17.55
CA ASP A 64 5.02 13.59 18.03
C ASP A 64 5.82 14.21 16.87
N PRO A 65 5.53 15.46 16.45
CA PRO A 65 6.24 16.10 15.33
C PRO A 65 7.71 16.41 15.63
N ALA A 66 8.12 16.39 16.90
CA ALA A 66 9.53 16.53 17.28
C ALA A 66 10.31 15.21 17.20
N ASN A 67 9.61 14.07 17.18
CA ASN A 67 10.17 12.73 17.15
C ASN A 67 9.56 11.90 16.01
N TYR A 68 9.82 12.31 14.76
CA TYR A 68 9.49 11.57 13.53
C TYR A 68 8.01 11.19 13.33
N ASN A 69 7.08 11.87 14.00
CA ASN A 69 5.66 11.48 14.08
C ASN A 69 5.48 10.08 14.72
N ASP A 70 6.32 9.72 15.69
CA ASP A 70 6.16 8.52 16.51
C ASP A 70 5.00 8.69 17.52
N ARG A 71 4.43 7.59 18.00
CA ARG A 71 3.45 7.60 19.10
C ARG A 71 4.13 7.93 20.42
N ILE A 72 3.37 8.44 21.39
CA ILE A 72 3.85 8.71 22.76
C ILE A 72 3.25 7.66 23.70
N LEU A 73 4.11 6.92 24.42
CA LEU A 73 3.71 5.96 25.45
C LEU A 73 3.28 6.73 26.72
N PRO A 74 2.00 6.64 27.16
CA PRO A 74 1.60 7.16 28.46
C PRO A 74 2.39 6.49 29.59
N GLU A 75 2.58 7.19 30.72
CA GLU A 75 3.36 6.66 31.85
C GLU A 75 2.79 5.33 32.38
N ILE A 76 3.62 4.29 32.39
CA ILE A 76 3.24 2.98 32.93
C ILE A 76 3.06 3.08 34.44
N THR A 77 1.83 2.91 34.92
CA THR A 77 1.48 2.96 36.36
C THR A 77 1.07 1.60 36.94
N GLY A 78 1.00 0.58 36.08
CA GLY A 78 0.61 -0.80 36.36
C GLY A 78 0.19 -1.49 35.06
N ASP A 79 -0.33 -2.71 35.17
CA ASP A 79 -0.83 -3.51 34.05
C ASP A 79 -1.82 -2.71 33.20
N MET A 80 -1.58 -2.60 31.89
CA MET A 80 -2.45 -1.84 31.00
C MET A 80 -2.51 -2.40 29.59
N THR A 81 -3.62 -2.13 28.89
CA THR A 81 -3.78 -2.47 27.48
C THR A 81 -3.81 -1.19 26.66
N ILE A 82 -2.93 -1.12 25.66
CA ILE A 82 -2.88 -0.05 24.66
C ILE A 82 -3.45 -0.63 23.37
N GLN A 83 -4.52 -0.01 22.88
CA GLN A 83 -5.20 -0.39 21.64
C GLN A 83 -5.01 0.72 20.62
N HIS A 84 -4.65 0.36 19.39
CA HIS A 84 -4.42 1.30 18.29
C HIS A 84 -4.75 0.68 16.93
N CYS A 85 -4.71 1.50 15.89
CA CYS A 85 -4.88 1.10 14.50
C CYS A 85 -3.62 1.47 13.72
N PHE A 86 -3.09 0.56 12.89
CA PHE A 86 -1.83 0.83 12.17
C PHE A 86 -1.95 2.05 11.26
N GLY A 87 -1.09 3.06 11.45
CA GLY A 87 -1.12 4.30 10.65
C GLY A 87 -2.24 5.27 11.02
N SER A 88 -2.91 5.07 12.16
CA SER A 88 -4.01 5.95 12.58
C SER A 88 -4.12 6.11 14.10
N CYS A 89 -4.68 7.23 14.56
CA CYS A 89 -4.71 7.61 15.98
C CYS A 89 -5.92 7.10 16.78
N GLU A 90 -6.86 6.38 16.16
CA GLU A 90 -7.93 5.69 16.89
C GLU A 90 -7.35 4.74 17.95
N SER A 91 -8.04 4.65 19.08
CA SER A 91 -7.60 3.92 20.28
C SER A 91 -8.68 3.07 20.93
N ASP A 92 -9.84 2.95 20.29
CA ASP A 92 -11.00 2.15 20.72
C ASP A 92 -11.24 0.92 19.85
N GLY A 93 -10.34 0.65 18.90
CA GLY A 93 -10.49 -0.44 17.92
C GLY A 93 -11.37 -0.12 16.71
N THR A 94 -11.92 1.10 16.60
CA THR A 94 -12.69 1.53 15.42
C THR A 94 -11.79 1.91 14.24
N CYS A 95 -10.87 1.01 13.89
CA CYS A 95 -9.89 1.24 12.84
C CYS A 95 -10.59 1.63 11.52
N PRO A 96 -10.07 2.66 10.82
CA PRO A 96 -10.57 2.99 9.49
C PRO A 96 -10.55 1.73 8.62
N ALA A 97 -11.62 1.50 7.86
CA ALA A 97 -11.64 0.37 6.93
C ALA A 97 -10.43 0.46 6.00
N ALA A 98 -9.87 -0.69 5.62
CA ALA A 98 -8.73 -0.73 4.73
C ALA A 98 -8.99 0.13 3.48
N ALA A 99 -8.00 0.91 3.06
CA ALA A 99 -8.08 1.59 1.78
C ALA A 99 -8.04 0.53 0.67
N GLU A 100 -9.21 0.00 0.30
CA GLU A 100 -9.36 -1.22 -0.46
C GLU A 100 -8.43 -1.22 -1.68
N THR A 101 -7.53 -2.19 -1.75
CA THR A 101 -6.68 -2.40 -2.91
C THR A 101 -7.26 -3.54 -3.74
N SER A 102 -7.13 -3.43 -5.07
CA SER A 102 -7.61 -4.46 -5.97
C SER A 102 -6.64 -4.66 -7.12
N ASP A 103 -6.52 -5.93 -7.52
CA ASP A 103 -5.83 -6.35 -8.73
C ASP A 103 -6.72 -6.00 -9.92
N ILE A 104 -6.38 -4.94 -10.65
CA ILE A 104 -7.13 -4.51 -11.81
C ILE A 104 -6.37 -4.94 -13.06
N THR A 105 -6.90 -5.93 -13.77
CA THR A 105 -6.43 -6.32 -15.10
C THR A 105 -7.00 -5.38 -16.16
N PHE A 106 -6.13 -4.58 -16.77
CA PHE A 106 -6.44 -3.78 -17.94
C PHE A 106 -6.18 -4.61 -19.19
N SER A 107 -7.08 -4.53 -20.17
CA SER A 107 -6.97 -5.22 -21.46
C SER A 107 -7.31 -4.26 -22.61
N VAL A 108 -6.55 -4.33 -23.70
CA VAL A 108 -6.82 -3.56 -24.92
C VAL A 108 -6.61 -4.43 -26.16
N ASN A 109 -7.65 -4.54 -26.99
CA ASN A 109 -7.57 -5.27 -28.26
C ASN A 109 -6.91 -4.37 -29.32
N MET A 110 -5.75 -4.80 -29.81
CA MET A 110 -4.96 -4.09 -30.83
C MET A 110 -5.07 -4.73 -32.21
N SER A 111 -5.87 -5.79 -32.38
CA SER A 111 -6.04 -6.52 -33.65
C SER A 111 -6.51 -5.64 -34.82
N ASN A 112 -7.12 -4.48 -34.53
CA ASN A 112 -7.60 -3.52 -35.52
C ASN A 112 -6.76 -2.23 -35.58
N TYR A 113 -5.58 -2.18 -34.96
CA TYR A 113 -4.72 -0.99 -35.00
C TYR A 113 -4.28 -0.67 -36.45
N PRO A 114 -4.54 0.56 -36.97
CA PRO A 114 -4.22 0.89 -38.36
C PRO A 114 -2.74 0.78 -38.68
N GLY A 115 -2.38 -0.12 -39.59
CA GLY A 115 -1.00 -0.43 -39.96
C GLY A 115 -0.41 -1.65 -39.24
N GLY A 116 -1.10 -2.17 -38.21
CA GLY A 116 -0.61 -3.25 -37.36
C GLY A 116 0.47 -2.79 -36.38
N LEU A 117 0.77 -3.64 -35.39
CA LEU A 117 1.93 -3.47 -34.52
C LEU A 117 3.16 -4.09 -35.19
N GLY A 118 4.30 -3.41 -35.10
CA GLY A 118 5.61 -3.96 -35.46
C GLY A 118 6.04 -5.06 -34.49
N ALA A 119 6.98 -5.91 -34.91
CA ALA A 119 7.48 -7.02 -34.09
C ALA A 119 8.23 -6.57 -32.82
N ASP A 120 8.68 -5.32 -32.78
CA ASP A 120 9.38 -4.68 -31.66
C ASP A 120 8.52 -3.61 -30.95
N ASP A 121 7.26 -3.41 -31.37
CA ASP A 121 6.36 -2.42 -30.76
C ASP A 121 5.86 -2.94 -29.39
N THR A 122 5.65 -2.03 -28.43
CA THR A 122 5.10 -2.33 -27.11
C THR A 122 3.94 -1.39 -26.80
N VAL A 123 2.86 -1.94 -26.22
CA VAL A 123 1.68 -1.21 -25.76
C VAL A 123 1.86 -0.85 -24.28
N TYR A 124 1.59 0.41 -23.91
CA TYR A 124 1.76 0.88 -22.54
C TYR A 124 0.48 1.43 -21.92
N LEU A 125 0.17 1.01 -20.69
CA LEU A 125 -0.93 1.51 -19.88
C LEU A 125 -0.57 2.88 -19.27
N ASN A 126 -1.23 3.95 -19.71
CA ASN A 126 -1.02 5.29 -19.15
C ASN A 126 -2.22 5.84 -18.39
N GLY A 127 -1.94 6.56 -17.31
CA GLY A 127 -2.91 7.27 -16.50
C GLY A 127 -2.26 8.04 -15.35
N SER A 128 -3.06 8.82 -14.62
CA SER A 128 -2.60 9.55 -13.43
C SER A 128 -2.10 8.64 -12.31
N PHE A 129 -2.64 7.43 -12.19
CA PHE A 129 -2.17 6.39 -11.26
C PHE A 129 -0.72 5.94 -11.53
N ALA A 130 -0.21 6.17 -12.75
CA ALA A 130 1.16 5.91 -13.16
C ALA A 130 1.95 7.22 -13.36
N GLY A 131 1.47 8.36 -12.84
CA GLY A 131 2.13 9.66 -13.01
C GLY A 131 2.27 10.14 -14.46
N TRP A 132 1.51 9.56 -15.40
CA TRP A 132 1.64 9.79 -16.85
C TRP A 132 3.01 9.48 -17.45
N CYS A 133 3.78 8.53 -16.90
CA CYS A 133 5.02 8.09 -17.54
C CYS A 133 4.75 7.08 -18.68
N GLY A 134 5.03 7.56 -19.91
CA GLY A 134 4.65 6.93 -21.18
C GLY A 134 4.99 5.45 -21.32
N ASP A 135 6.11 5.03 -20.75
CA ASP A 135 6.75 3.72 -20.93
C ASP A 135 6.88 2.87 -19.64
N CYS A 136 6.30 3.31 -18.52
CA CYS A 136 6.45 2.62 -17.22
C CYS A 136 5.70 1.30 -17.08
N LEU A 137 4.55 1.15 -17.76
CA LEU A 137 3.62 0.03 -17.57
C LEU A 137 3.41 -0.71 -18.90
N PRO A 138 4.40 -1.49 -19.37
CA PRO A 138 4.25 -2.31 -20.56
C PRO A 138 3.18 -3.38 -20.34
N MET A 139 2.30 -3.53 -21.31
CA MET A 139 1.32 -4.61 -21.40
C MET A 139 1.94 -5.79 -22.16
N SER A 140 1.31 -6.97 -22.09
CA SER A 140 1.78 -8.21 -22.73
C SER A 140 0.65 -8.92 -23.49
N ASP A 141 0.99 -9.52 -24.63
CA ASP A 141 0.13 -10.30 -25.53
C ASP A 141 0.72 -11.73 -25.61
N ASP A 142 0.84 -12.37 -24.46
CA ASP A 142 1.61 -13.60 -24.26
C ASP A 142 0.94 -14.84 -24.91
N ASP A 143 -0.38 -14.80 -25.14
CA ASP A 143 -1.12 -15.83 -25.87
C ASP A 143 -1.26 -15.53 -27.39
N GLY A 144 -0.90 -14.32 -27.81
CA GLY A 144 -0.87 -13.91 -29.21
C GLY A 144 -2.25 -13.75 -29.85
N ASP A 145 -3.30 -13.49 -29.06
CA ASP A 145 -4.66 -13.25 -29.56
C ASP A 145 -4.88 -11.78 -30.02
N GLY A 146 -3.92 -10.90 -29.74
CA GLY A 146 -3.97 -9.47 -30.08
C GLY A 146 -4.61 -8.60 -28.99
N ILE A 147 -4.90 -9.16 -27.81
CA ILE A 147 -5.38 -8.44 -26.62
C ILE A 147 -4.23 -8.29 -25.63
N TRP A 148 -3.69 -7.08 -25.58
CA TRP A 148 -2.60 -6.74 -24.67
C TRP A 148 -3.17 -6.55 -23.27
N THR A 149 -2.54 -7.16 -22.27
CA THR A 149 -2.99 -7.16 -20.87
C THR A 149 -1.92 -6.70 -19.88
N ILE A 150 -2.33 -6.12 -18.76
CA ILE A 150 -1.48 -5.88 -17.58
C ILE A 150 -2.36 -5.91 -16.33
N THR A 151 -1.87 -6.47 -15.22
CA THR A 151 -2.53 -6.37 -13.91
C THR A 151 -1.75 -5.44 -13.00
N ILE A 152 -2.42 -4.45 -12.41
CA ILE A 152 -1.81 -3.52 -11.45
C ILE A 152 -2.65 -3.41 -10.18
N HIS A 153 -1.98 -3.24 -9.04
CA HIS A 153 -2.63 -3.06 -7.74
C HIS A 153 -3.02 -1.59 -7.57
N LEU A 154 -4.32 -1.29 -7.52
CA LEU A 154 -4.83 0.08 -7.38
C LEU A 154 -5.68 0.25 -6.11
N LYS A 155 -5.55 1.40 -5.44
CA LYS A 155 -6.41 1.79 -4.31
C LYS A 155 -7.78 2.24 -4.84
N MET A 156 -8.87 1.70 -4.32
CA MET A 156 -10.24 1.96 -4.78
C MET A 156 -10.67 3.43 -4.68
N VAL A 157 -10.06 4.22 -3.79
CA VAL A 157 -10.29 5.67 -3.70
C VAL A 157 -9.91 6.44 -4.99
N ILE A 158 -9.13 5.82 -5.88
CA ILE A 158 -8.70 6.37 -7.18
C ILE A 158 -9.74 6.09 -8.29
N ILE A 159 -10.77 5.25 -8.05
CA ILE A 159 -11.76 4.83 -9.07
C ILE A 159 -12.65 5.99 -9.58
N SER A 160 -12.77 7.10 -8.85
CA SER A 160 -13.48 8.29 -9.32
C SER A 160 -12.71 9.14 -10.35
N ILE A 161 -11.53 8.69 -10.81
CA ILE A 161 -10.78 9.37 -11.87
C ILE A 161 -11.35 9.03 -13.24
N SER A 162 -11.65 10.08 -14.02
CA SER A 162 -11.93 9.99 -15.46
C SER A 162 -10.77 9.30 -16.18
N LEU A 163 -10.93 8.01 -16.50
CA LEU A 163 -9.93 7.20 -17.18
C LEU A 163 -9.75 7.65 -18.64
N LEU A 164 -8.78 8.54 -18.86
CA LEU A 164 -8.26 8.87 -20.18
C LEU A 164 -7.03 7.97 -20.45
N LEU A 165 -7.30 6.77 -20.95
CA LEU A 165 -6.24 5.86 -21.42
C LEU A 165 -5.57 6.48 -22.66
N MET A 166 -4.26 6.70 -22.59
CA MET A 166 -3.44 6.96 -23.77
C MET A 166 -2.63 5.71 -24.08
N VAL A 167 -2.70 5.21 -25.32
CA VAL A 167 -1.84 4.12 -25.77
C VAL A 167 -0.55 4.75 -26.30
N GLY A 168 0.53 4.59 -25.55
CA GLY A 168 1.87 4.90 -26.06
C GLY A 168 2.34 3.77 -26.98
N LEU A 169 2.90 4.12 -28.14
CA LEU A 169 3.60 3.18 -29.03
C LEU A 169 5.02 3.68 -29.29
N THR A 170 6.00 2.80 -29.09
CA THR A 170 7.40 3.04 -29.45
C THR A 170 7.69 2.31 -30.76
N LYS A 171 7.53 3.00 -31.89
CA LYS A 171 7.95 2.47 -33.20
C LYS A 171 9.48 2.55 -33.31
N SER A 172 10.09 1.71 -34.14
CA SER A 172 11.55 1.64 -34.35
C SER A 172 12.24 2.96 -34.74
N ASN A 173 11.46 3.98 -35.11
CA ASN A 173 11.92 5.27 -35.63
C ASN A 173 11.57 6.46 -34.72
N GLY A 174 10.95 6.23 -33.55
CA GLY A 174 10.59 7.27 -32.58
C GLY A 174 9.28 6.99 -31.83
N LEU A 175 9.10 7.69 -30.69
CA LEU A 175 7.86 7.68 -29.91
C LEU A 175 6.74 8.44 -30.64
N GLU A 176 5.60 7.79 -30.85
CA GLU A 176 4.40 8.39 -31.45
C GLU A 176 3.21 8.12 -30.52
N MET A 177 2.68 9.16 -29.87
CA MET A 177 1.53 9.03 -28.96
C MET A 177 0.23 9.33 -29.71
N GLU A 178 -0.61 8.31 -29.92
CA GLU A 178 -1.88 8.43 -30.63
C GLU A 178 -3.06 8.27 -29.66
N HIS A 179 -4.03 9.19 -29.70
CA HIS A 179 -5.22 9.15 -28.84
C HIS A 179 -6.30 8.25 -29.45
N GLN A 180 -6.68 7.15 -28.77
CA GLN A 180 -7.89 6.38 -29.09
C GLN A 180 -8.77 6.10 -27.86
N SER A 181 -10.07 5.93 -28.11
CA SER A 181 -11.14 5.94 -27.09
C SER A 181 -11.45 4.55 -26.51
N VAL A 182 -11.79 4.52 -25.21
CA VAL A 182 -11.88 3.30 -24.38
C VAL A 182 -13.11 2.41 -24.68
N GLN A 183 -12.91 1.10 -24.75
CA GLN A 183 -13.95 0.05 -24.68
C GLN A 183 -14.12 -0.49 -23.25
N LYS A 184 -15.28 -1.10 -22.95
CA LYS A 184 -15.79 -1.30 -21.58
C LYS A 184 -15.07 -2.42 -20.81
N MET A 185 -14.70 -2.15 -19.55
CA MET A 185 -13.93 -3.04 -18.65
C MET A 185 -14.82 -3.77 -17.62
N GLN A 186 -14.37 -4.90 -17.08
CA GLN A 186 -15.08 -5.73 -16.09
C GLN A 186 -14.11 -6.22 -14.99
N MET A 187 -14.56 -6.29 -13.74
CA MET A 187 -13.72 -6.42 -12.53
C MET A 187 -13.90 -7.76 -11.79
N MET A 188 -12.86 -8.23 -11.08
CA MET A 188 -12.89 -9.34 -10.11
C MET A 188 -11.78 -9.13 -9.06
N GLU A 189 -11.88 -9.71 -7.85
CA GLU A 189 -11.43 -9.04 -6.62
C GLU A 189 -10.61 -9.94 -5.65
N LEU A 190 -9.59 -9.37 -4.99
CA LEU A 190 -8.85 -9.93 -3.85
C LEU A 190 -8.16 -8.80 -3.05
N MET A 191 -8.06 -8.92 -1.71
CA MET A 191 -7.60 -7.86 -0.80
C MET A 191 -6.60 -8.38 0.27
N LYS A 192 -5.55 -7.59 0.59
CA LYS A 192 -4.90 -7.41 1.92
C LYS A 192 -3.56 -6.62 1.79
N THR A 193 -3.06 -5.85 2.76
CA THR A 193 -3.59 -5.42 4.08
C THR A 193 -3.13 -3.98 4.37
N GLU A 194 -4.04 -3.11 4.82
CA GLU A 194 -3.75 -1.85 5.52
C GLU A 194 -4.77 -1.70 6.67
N HIS A 195 -4.49 -0.91 7.73
CA HIS A 195 -5.41 -0.60 8.85
C HIS A 195 -5.80 -1.73 9.84
N SER A 196 -4.91 -2.70 10.12
CA SER A 196 -5.15 -3.69 11.19
C SER A 196 -5.23 -3.08 12.59
N GLN A 197 -6.01 -3.72 13.47
CA GLN A 197 -6.05 -3.41 14.91
C GLN A 197 -4.78 -3.94 15.58
N LEU A 198 -4.27 -3.20 16.57
CA LEU A 198 -3.03 -3.46 17.29
C LEU A 198 -3.31 -3.42 18.79
N LEU A 199 -2.85 -4.43 19.52
CA LEU A 199 -3.07 -4.56 20.96
C LEU A 199 -1.76 -4.87 21.68
N VAL A 200 -1.31 -3.95 22.53
CA VAL A 200 -0.14 -4.12 23.39
C VAL A 200 -0.62 -4.29 24.82
N LYS A 201 -0.30 -5.43 25.44
CA LYS A 201 -0.56 -5.71 26.85
C LYS A 201 0.75 -5.51 27.61
N ILE A 202 0.74 -4.62 28.60
CA ILE A 202 1.85 -4.35 29.50
C ILE A 202 1.51 -4.95 30.86
#